data_AF-A0AAW8UDS6-F1
#
_entry.id   AF-A0AAW8UDS6-F1
#
_cell.length_a   1.000
_cell.length_b   1.000
_cell.length_c   1.000
_cell.angle_alpha   90.00
_cell.angle_beta   90.00
_cell.angle_gamma   90.00
#
_symmetry.space_group_name_H-M   'P 1'
#
loop_
_entity.id
_entity.type
_entity.pdbx_description
1 polymer ?
#
loop_
_entity_poly.entity_id
_entity_poly.type
_entity_poly.pdbx_seq_one_letter_code
_entity_poly.pdbx_strand_id
1 'polypeptide(L)' 'MNQINFPIKTSKKLLLDNNDLLNYLSKLSLKELITELDYSRASKNYDLEIIVMNEYYRKQTIKDLT' A
#
# COMPACT_ATOMS: atom_id res chain seq x y z
N MET A 1 7.81 -21.63 -2.65
CA MET A 1 6.56 -21.52 -1.87
C MET A 1 5.59 -20.69 -2.69
N ASN A 2 4.47 -21.28 -3.14
CA ASN A 2 3.42 -20.50 -3.78
C ASN A 2 2.78 -19.64 -2.69
N GLN A 3 3.10 -18.34 -2.67
CA GLN A 3 2.40 -17.40 -1.79
C GLN A 3 0.92 -17.45 -2.17
N ILE A 4 0.09 -17.93 -1.25
CA ILE A 4 -1.36 -17.80 -1.37
C ILE A 4 -1.62 -16.29 -1.21
N ASN A 5 -1.74 -15.59 -2.32
CA ASN A 5 -2.03 -14.15 -2.33
C ASN A 5 -3.50 -13.97 -1.94
N PHE A 6 -3.75 -13.89 -0.64
CA PHE A 6 -5.06 -13.50 -0.16
C PHE A 6 -5.32 -12.04 -0.55
N PRO A 7 -6.53 -11.71 -1.00
CA PRO A 7 -6.87 -10.33 -1.33
C PRO A 7 -6.73 -9.46 -0.08
N ILE A 8 -5.99 -8.37 -0.22
CA ILE A 8 -5.70 -7.40 0.82
C ILE A 8 -6.76 -6.31 0.74
N LYS A 9 -7.40 -6.03 1.88
CA LYS A 9 -8.43 -4.98 1.96
C LYS A 9 -7.79 -3.61 2.20
N THR A 10 -8.12 -2.62 1.37
CA THR A 10 -7.64 -1.22 1.50
C THR A 10 -8.58 -0.34 2.36
N SER A 11 -8.15 0.89 2.67
CA SER A 11 -8.95 1.89 3.40
C SER A 11 -10.29 2.20 2.69
N LYS A 12 -10.31 2.10 1.37
CA LYS A 12 -11.51 2.28 0.52
C LYS A 12 -12.38 1.02 0.42
N LYS A 13 -12.14 0.01 1.26
CA LYS A 13 -12.84 -1.28 1.30
C LYS A 13 -12.69 -2.11 0.01
N LEU A 14 -11.69 -1.81 -0.82
CA LEU A 14 -11.37 -2.62 -1.99
C LEU A 14 -10.62 -3.87 -1.53
N LEU A 15 -10.97 -5.03 -2.07
CA LEU A 15 -10.23 -6.29 -1.90
C LEU A 15 -9.40 -6.50 -3.16
N LEU A 16 -8.10 -6.35 -3.05
CA LEU A 16 -7.17 -6.38 -4.18
C LEU A 16 -6.17 -7.51 -4.00
N ASP A 17 -5.82 -8.20 -5.08
CA ASP A 17 -4.63 -9.06 -5.07
C ASP A 17 -3.35 -8.21 -5.04
N ASN A 18 -2.19 -8.86 -4.96
CA ASN A 18 -0.92 -8.15 -4.87
C ASN A 18 -0.62 -7.25 -6.08
N ASN A 19 -0.98 -7.65 -7.29
CA ASN A 19 -0.69 -6.87 -8.50
C ASN A 19 -1.61 -5.64 -8.57
N ASP A 20 -2.89 -5.84 -8.30
CA ASP A 20 -3.88 -4.77 -8.27
C ASP A 20 -3.60 -3.79 -7.13
N LEU A 21 -3.14 -4.29 -5.98
CA LEU A 21 -2.75 -3.45 -4.85
C LEU A 21 -1.56 -2.57 -5.21
N LEU A 22 -0.50 -3.13 -5.80
CA LEU A 22 0.67 -2.35 -6.23
C LEU A 22 0.28 -1.28 -7.25
N ASN A 23 -0.54 -1.64 -8.24
CA ASN A 23 -1.07 -0.71 -9.23
C ASN A 23 -1.92 0.40 -8.59
N TYR A 24 -2.78 0.05 -7.63
CA TYR A 24 -3.59 1.00 -6.86
C TYR A 24 -2.70 1.98 -6.08
N LEU A 25 -1.77 1.47 -5.27
CA LEU A 25 -0.89 2.28 -4.43
C LEU A 25 0.03 3.19 -5.26
N SER A 26 0.49 2.72 -6.44
CA SER A 26 1.32 3.51 -7.35
C SER A 26 0.65 4.78 -7.87
N LYS A 27 -0.69 4.84 -7.85
CA LYS A 27 -1.48 5.99 -8.28
C LYS A 27 -1.79 6.98 -7.14
N LEU A 28 -1.57 6.58 -5.89
CA LEU A 28 -1.86 7.41 -4.73
C LEU A 28 -0.80 8.50 -4.54
N SER A 29 -1.22 9.65 -4.02
CA SER A 29 -0.32 10.68 -3.50
C SER A 29 0.34 10.24 -2.18
N LEU A 30 1.41 10.91 -1.75
CA LEU A 30 2.06 10.64 -0.46
C LEU A 30 1.05 10.76 0.71
N LYS A 31 0.15 11.74 0.66
CA LYS A 31 -0.90 11.92 1.69
C LYS A 31 -1.88 10.75 1.72
N GLU A 32 -2.28 10.25 0.56
CA GLU A 32 -3.15 9.07 0.46
C GLU A 32 -2.43 7.80 0.93
N LEU A 33 -1.12 7.67 0.68
CA LEU A 33 -0.32 6.57 1.22
C LEU A 33 -0.24 6.62 2.75
N ILE A 34 -0.11 7.81 3.36
CA ILE A 34 -0.18 7.96 4.82
C ILE A 34 -1.55 7.49 5.34
N THR A 35 -2.63 7.82 4.63
CA THR A 35 -3.98 7.37 5.00
C THR A 35 -4.13 5.84 4.94
N GLU A 36 -3.57 5.21 3.90
CA GLU A 36 -3.55 3.74 3.81
C GLU A 36 -2.68 3.10 4.91
N LEU A 37 -1.59 3.74 5.30
CA LEU A 37 -0.71 3.29 6.39
C LEU A 37 -1.40 3.36 7.75
N ASP A 38 -2.13 4.45 8.02
CA ASP A 38 -2.93 4.58 9.24
C ASP A 38 -4.01 3.51 9.30
N TYR A 39 -4.67 3.25 8.17
CA TYR A 39 -5.66 2.19 8.06
C TYR A 39 -5.05 0.79 8.24
N SER A 40 -3.88 0.50 7.63
CA SER A 40 -3.25 -0.82 7.75
C SER A 40 -2.91 -1.14 9.21
N ARG A 41 -2.40 -0.15 9.95
CA ARG A 41 -2.12 -0.26 11.39
C ARG A 41 -3.38 -0.44 12.22
N ALA A 42 -4.41 0.38 11.96
CA ALA A 42 -5.69 0.30 12.68
C ALA A 42 -6.40 -1.06 12.46
N SER A 43 -6.29 -1.61 11.26
CA SER A 43 -6.88 -2.90 10.87
C SER A 43 -5.98 -4.11 11.15
N LYS A 44 -4.76 -3.89 11.68
CA LYS A 44 -3.73 -4.92 11.90
C LYS A 44 -3.40 -5.72 10.63
N ASN A 45 -3.43 -5.05 9.49
CA ASN A 45 -3.10 -5.60 8.19
C ASN A 45 -1.61 -5.38 7.88
N TYR A 46 -0.77 -6.30 8.37
CA TYR A 46 0.69 -6.20 8.25
C TYR A 46 1.17 -6.25 6.79
N ASP A 47 0.52 -7.03 5.93
CA ASP A 47 0.88 -7.11 4.52
C ASP A 47 0.65 -5.77 3.82
N LEU A 48 -0.50 -5.13 4.08
CA LEU A 48 -0.77 -3.78 3.58
C LEU A 48 0.24 -2.76 4.12
N GLU A 49 0.58 -2.83 5.40
CA GLU A 49 1.55 -1.91 6.02
C GLU A 49 2.91 -1.95 5.31
N ILE A 50 3.46 -3.15 5.11
CA ILE A 50 4.76 -3.33 4.45
C ILE A 50 4.73 -2.77 3.02
N ILE A 51 3.67 -3.09 2.26
CA ILE A 51 3.57 -2.68 0.85
C ILE A 51 3.38 -1.16 0.75
N VAL A 52 2.55 -0.56 1.60
CA VAL A 52 2.33 0.90 1.63
C VAL A 52 3.61 1.64 2.03
N MET A 53 4.35 1.14 3.02
CA MET A 53 5.63 1.74 3.42
C MET A 53 6.65 1.70 2.28
N ASN A 54 6.79 0.57 1.59
CA ASN A 54 7.69 0.45 0.45
C ASN A 54 7.37 1.47 -0.66
N GLU A 55 6.08 1.60 -1.00
CA GLU A 55 5.64 2.55 -2.02
C GLU A 55 5.81 4.01 -1.56
N TYR A 56 5.56 4.30 -0.29
CA TYR A 56 5.79 5.61 0.31
C TYR A 56 7.26 6.03 0.19
N TYR A 57 8.19 5.18 0.62
CA TYR A 57 9.62 5.46 0.52
C TYR A 57 10.05 5.65 -0.94
N ARG A 58 9.59 4.78 -1.84
CA ARG A 58 9.89 4.89 -3.29
C ARG A 58 9.47 6.25 -3.84
N LYS A 59 8.25 6.71 -3.53
CA LYS A 59 7.75 8.01 -4.00
C LYS A 59 8.45 9.19 -3.34
N GLN A 60 8.75 9.10 -2.05
CA GLN A 60 9.46 10.14 -1.33
C GLN A 60 10.85 10.35 -1.93
N THR A 61 11.60 9.27 -2.18
CA THR A 61 12.91 9.34 -2.83
C THR A 61 12.83 9.96 -4.23
N ILE A 62 11.83 9.61 -5.02
CA ILE A 62 11.64 10.22 -6.35
C ILE A 62 11.37 11.72 -6.22
N LYS A 63 10.51 12.13 -5.29
CA LYS A 63 10.19 13.54 -5.06
C LYS A 63 11.40 14.35 -4.63
N ASP A 64 12.28 13.76 -3.80
CA ASP A 64 13.48 14.45 -3.33
C ASP A 64 14.56 14.59 -4.42
N LEU A 65 14.41 13.88 -5.55
CA LEU A 65 15.31 13.94 -6.72
C LEU A 65 14.82 14.89 -7.84
N THR A 66 13.61 15.45 -7.73
CA THR A 66 12.95 16.30 -8.74
C THR A 66 12.67 17.69 -8.23
#